data_AF-A0A4Y2IXU7-F1
#
_entry.id   AF-A0A4Y2IXU7-F1
#
_cell.length_a   1.000
_cell.length_b   1.000
_cell.length_c   1.000
_cell.angle_alpha   90.00
_cell.angle_beta   90.00
_cell.angle_gamma   90.00
#
_symmetry.space_group_name_H-M   'P 1'
#
loop_
_entity.id
_entity.type
_entity.pdbx_description
1 polymer ?
#
loop_
_entity_poly.entity_id
_entity_poly.type
_entity_poly.pdbx_seq_one_letter_code
_entity_poly.pdbx_strand_id
1 'polypeptide(L)'
;MEFGEKNVNNDPLVGRGKSIFPPLNIKLSLMKLFVKALDKDGSYFAYIGKKMPRLSAEKIKAGIFDSPQIRHLIKDFAFVKSMNESERKACTSFCAVVESFLDKRKAENYVELVNEILNSFKSLGCNMSIKVRYLHNHLDRFPENLRDTSEEQGERFHQNIKTMEESYQ
;
A
#
# COMPACT_ATOMS: atom_id res chain seq x y z
N MET A 1 -14.61 -14.14 -25.41
CA MET A 1 -15.40 -13.13 -24.68
C MET A 1 -14.51 -12.61 -23.56
N GLU A 2 -14.02 -11.37 -23.65
CA GLU A 2 -13.07 -10.84 -22.67
C GLU A 2 -13.78 -10.34 -21.40
N PHE A 3 -13.19 -10.59 -20.24
CA PHE A 3 -13.72 -10.13 -18.95
C PHE A 3 -13.74 -8.59 -18.91
N GLY A 4 -14.93 -7.99 -18.73
CA GLY A 4 -15.09 -6.53 -18.53
C GLY A 4 -15.63 -5.73 -19.72
N GLU A 5 -15.88 -6.34 -20.88
CA GLU A 5 -16.44 -5.62 -22.05
C GLU A 5 -17.84 -5.05 -21.80
N LYS A 6 -18.66 -5.74 -20.99
CA LYS A 6 -20.04 -5.31 -20.67
C LYS A 6 -20.14 -4.24 -19.56
N ASN A 7 -19.01 -3.85 -18.95
CA ASN A 7 -18.98 -2.90 -17.81
C ASN A 7 -18.46 -1.52 -18.21
N VAL A 8 -18.32 -1.24 -19.50
CA VAL A 8 -17.78 0.02 -20.02
C VAL A 8 -18.91 0.76 -20.72
N ASN A 9 -19.40 1.84 -20.10
CA ASN A 9 -20.51 2.63 -20.64
C ASN A 9 -20.10 3.58 -21.78
N ASN A 10 -18.80 3.93 -21.87
CA ASN A 10 -18.27 4.90 -22.83
C ASN A 10 -16.97 4.39 -23.45
N ASP A 11 -16.74 4.72 -24.71
CA ASP A 11 -15.49 4.38 -25.38
C ASP A 11 -14.29 5.06 -24.70
N PRO A 12 -13.25 4.28 -24.32
CA PRO A 12 -12.11 4.82 -23.61
C PRO A 12 -11.17 5.57 -24.58
N LEU A 13 -10.78 6.80 -24.20
CA LEU A 13 -9.81 7.62 -24.95
C LEU A 13 -8.40 7.00 -25.00
N VAL A 14 -8.10 6.09 -24.05
CA VAL A 14 -6.83 5.37 -23.96
C VAL A 14 -7.13 3.88 -23.95
N GLY A 15 -6.43 3.11 -24.78
CA GLY A 15 -6.61 1.65 -24.84
C GLY A 15 -6.38 1.00 -23.48
N ARG A 16 -7.21 0.01 -23.12
CA ARG A 16 -7.19 -0.65 -21.80
C ARG A 16 -5.83 -1.25 -21.41
N GLY A 17 -5.04 -1.71 -22.38
CA GLY A 17 -3.68 -2.22 -22.15
C GLY A 17 -2.64 -1.15 -21.78
N LYS A 18 -2.96 0.13 -21.96
CA LYS A 18 -2.09 1.26 -21.60
C LYS A 18 -2.43 1.87 -20.24
N SER A 19 -3.49 1.39 -19.57
CA SER A 19 -3.90 1.85 -18.25
C SER A 19 -3.36 0.92 -17.17
N ILE A 20 -2.19 1.25 -16.63
CA ILE A 20 -1.60 0.56 -15.49
C ILE A 20 -2.07 1.29 -14.23
N PHE A 21 -2.56 0.53 -13.25
CA PHE A 21 -2.93 1.11 -11.96
C PHE A 21 -1.66 1.52 -11.19
N PRO A 22 -1.56 2.77 -10.69
CA PRO A 22 -0.30 3.26 -10.14
C PRO A 22 0.18 2.44 -8.94
N PRO A 23 1.46 2.00 -8.90
CA PRO A 23 2.00 1.16 -7.82
C PRO A 23 1.88 1.80 -6.43
N LEU A 24 2.07 3.12 -6.37
CA LEU A 24 1.89 3.93 -5.17
C LEU A 24 0.49 3.73 -4.56
N ASN A 25 -0.54 3.86 -5.40
CA ASN A 25 -1.92 3.76 -4.96
C ASN A 25 -2.28 2.37 -4.41
N ILE A 26 -1.59 1.33 -4.84
CA ILE A 26 -1.73 -0.04 -4.33
C ILE A 26 -1.08 -0.15 -2.96
N LYS A 27 0.17 0.30 -2.82
CA LYS A 27 0.92 0.33 -1.56
C LYS A 27 0.15 1.06 -0.46
N LEU A 28 -0.35 2.27 -0.73
CA LEU A 28 -1.18 3.04 0.21
C LEU A 28 -2.44 2.27 0.62
N SER A 29 -3.03 1.53 -0.30
CA SER A 29 -4.30 0.82 -0.06
C SER A 29 -4.10 -0.47 0.71
N LEU A 30 -2.99 -1.18 0.47
CA LEU A 30 -2.58 -2.33 1.28
C LEU A 30 -2.30 -1.89 2.71
N MET A 31 -1.55 -0.80 2.90
CA MET A 31 -1.30 -0.23 4.23
C MET A 31 -2.61 0.14 4.94
N LYS A 32 -3.50 0.86 4.24
CA LYS A 32 -4.80 1.25 4.79
C LYS A 32 -5.62 0.05 5.25
N LEU A 33 -5.63 -1.02 4.44
CA LEU A 33 -6.38 -2.22 4.75
C LEU A 33 -5.78 -2.98 5.94
N PHE A 34 -4.45 -3.15 5.94
CA PHE A 34 -3.71 -3.76 7.05
C PHE A 34 -4.03 -3.05 8.36
N VAL A 35 -3.81 -1.72 8.41
CA VAL A 35 -4.01 -0.93 9.63
C VAL A 35 -5.45 -0.97 10.10
N LYS A 36 -6.42 -1.01 9.17
CA LYS A 36 -7.84 -1.12 9.53
C LYS A 36 -8.18 -2.41 10.28
N ALA A 37 -7.51 -3.52 9.98
CA ALA A 37 -7.74 -4.81 10.62
C ALA A 37 -6.98 -5.01 11.95
N LEU A 38 -5.99 -4.17 12.25
CA LEU A 38 -5.26 -4.23 13.52
C LEU A 38 -6.13 -3.81 14.71
N ASP A 39 -5.83 -4.40 15.87
CA ASP A 39 -6.46 -4.04 17.15
C ASP A 39 -6.17 -2.58 17.50
N LYS A 40 -7.21 -1.75 17.57
CA LYS A 40 -7.13 -0.28 17.75
C LYS A 40 -6.61 0.16 19.10
N ASP A 41 -6.69 -0.72 20.09
CA ASP A 41 -6.22 -0.48 21.45
C ASP A 41 -4.96 -1.30 21.76
N GLY A 42 -4.44 -2.03 20.78
CA GLY A 42 -3.23 -2.83 20.88
C GLY A 42 -1.94 -2.01 20.98
N SER A 43 -0.86 -2.67 21.41
CA SER A 43 0.50 -2.10 21.53
C SER A 43 1.02 -1.48 20.23
N TYR A 44 0.52 -1.93 19.07
CA TYR A 44 0.79 -1.34 17.77
C TYR A 44 0.42 0.15 17.70
N PHE A 45 -0.81 0.53 18.07
CA PHE A 45 -1.29 1.92 17.91
C PHE A 45 -0.54 2.85 18.86
N ALA A 46 -0.28 2.39 20.09
CA ALA A 46 0.53 3.13 21.04
C ALA A 46 1.96 3.36 20.52
N TYR A 47 2.56 2.34 19.89
CA TYR A 47 3.89 2.45 19.30
C TYR A 47 3.93 3.48 18.16
N ILE A 48 2.97 3.42 17.23
CA ILE A 48 2.92 4.35 16.09
C ILE A 48 2.67 5.78 16.53
N GLY A 49 1.75 6.00 17.49
CA GLY A 49 1.49 7.32 18.04
C GLY A 49 2.74 7.96 18.64
N LYS A 50 3.57 7.17 19.35
CA LYS A 50 4.85 7.64 19.89
C LYS A 50 5.90 7.90 18.81
N LYS A 51 5.99 7.03 17.79
CA LYS A 51 6.99 7.11 16.73
C LYS A 51 6.70 8.25 15.74
N MET A 52 5.43 8.54 15.50
CA MET A 52 4.96 9.53 14.54
C MET A 52 4.06 10.56 15.24
N PRO A 53 4.60 11.40 16.14
CA PRO A 53 3.80 12.34 16.93
C PRO A 53 3.10 13.42 16.10
N ARG A 54 3.51 13.60 14.83
CA ARG A 54 2.86 14.50 13.87
C ARG A 54 1.58 13.92 13.24
N LEU A 55 1.34 12.61 13.37
CA LEU A 55 0.10 11.98 12.91
C LEU A 55 -0.91 11.97 14.05
N SER A 56 -2.14 12.38 13.73
CA SER A 56 -3.25 12.27 14.68
C SER A 56 -3.67 10.80 14.85
N ALA A 57 -4.25 10.48 16.01
CA ALA A 57 -4.75 9.14 16.29
C ALA A 57 -5.79 8.68 15.24
N GLU A 58 -6.61 9.61 14.73
CA GLU A 58 -7.62 9.35 13.71
C GLU A 58 -6.97 8.98 12.37
N LYS A 59 -5.90 9.69 11.96
CA LYS A 59 -5.15 9.34 10.73
C LYS A 59 -4.54 7.95 10.84
N ILE A 60 -3.93 7.64 11.99
CA ILE A 60 -3.35 6.32 12.25
C ILE A 60 -4.45 5.25 12.22
N LYS A 61 -5.56 5.41 12.96
CA LYS A 61 -6.69 4.47 13.00
C LYS A 61 -7.33 4.25 11.63
N ALA A 62 -7.40 5.30 10.81
CA ALA A 62 -7.92 5.26 9.45
C ALA A 62 -6.95 4.66 8.43
N GLY A 63 -5.69 4.39 8.80
CA GLY A 63 -4.67 3.87 7.90
C GLY A 63 -4.20 4.90 6.87
N ILE A 64 -4.21 6.19 7.21
CA ILE A 64 -3.81 7.28 6.33
C ILE A 64 -2.34 7.60 6.59
N PHE A 65 -1.50 7.14 5.67
CA PHE A 65 -0.05 7.36 5.68
C PHE A 65 0.41 7.84 4.32
N ASP A 66 1.49 8.63 4.30
CA ASP A 66 2.20 8.95 3.07
C ASP A 66 3.31 7.92 2.76
N SER A 67 3.87 8.01 1.56
CA SER A 67 4.92 7.09 1.10
C SER A 67 6.17 7.08 2.01
N PRO A 68 6.72 8.24 2.43
CA PRO A 68 7.81 8.29 3.40
C PRO A 68 7.51 7.60 4.74
N GLN A 69 6.31 7.81 5.30
CA GLN A 69 5.89 7.21 6.56
C GLN A 69 5.83 5.69 6.45
N ILE A 70 5.23 5.15 5.39
CA ILE A 70 5.18 3.70 5.15
C ILE A 70 6.59 3.13 5.04
N ARG A 71 7.48 3.81 4.31
CA ARG A 71 8.88 3.38 4.17
C ARG A 71 9.63 3.38 5.50
N HIS A 72 9.33 4.33 6.38
CA HIS A 72 9.92 4.37 7.72
C HIS A 72 9.43 3.18 8.57
N LEU A 73 8.14 2.84 8.48
CA LEU A 73 7.56 1.71 9.22
C LEU A 73 8.12 0.36 8.77
N ILE A 74 8.23 0.14 7.46
CA ILE A 74 8.75 -1.11 6.91
C ILE A 74 10.19 -1.38 7.39
N LYS A 75 10.99 -0.33 7.55
CA LYS A 75 12.39 -0.43 8.00
C LYS A 75 12.55 -0.58 9.52
N ASP A 76 11.50 -0.40 10.30
CA ASP A 76 11.57 -0.44 11.75
C ASP A 76 11.28 -1.85 12.27
N PHE A 77 12.33 -2.63 12.61
CA PHE A 77 12.12 -3.98 13.14
C PHE A 77 11.47 -4.00 14.54
N ALA A 78 11.47 -2.89 15.28
CA ALA A 78 10.81 -2.83 16.58
C ALA A 78 9.28 -2.78 16.44
N PHE A 79 8.79 -2.27 15.32
CA PHE A 79 7.36 -2.27 14.95
C PHE A 79 6.79 -3.68 14.80
N VAL A 80 7.55 -4.60 14.19
CA VAL A 80 7.12 -6.00 14.00
C VAL A 80 7.03 -6.76 15.35
N LYS A 81 7.85 -6.36 16.34
CA LYS A 81 7.89 -6.99 17.67
C LYS A 81 6.71 -6.59 18.56
N SER A 82 6.05 -5.47 18.31
CA SER A 82 4.89 -5.02 19.11
C SER A 82 3.56 -5.67 18.70
N MET A 83 3.58 -6.51 17.66
CA MET A 83 2.40 -7.18 17.08
C MET A 83 2.21 -8.59 17.63
N ASN A 84 0.95 -9.05 17.67
CA ASN A 84 0.63 -10.45 17.92
C ASN A 84 1.02 -11.34 16.71
N GLU A 85 0.90 -12.67 16.84
CA GLU A 85 1.35 -13.60 15.81
C GLU A 85 0.67 -13.38 14.45
N SER A 86 -0.64 -13.21 14.42
CA SER A 86 -1.42 -13.00 13.19
C SER A 86 -1.09 -11.67 12.51
N GLU A 87 -1.00 -10.60 13.29
CA GLU A 87 -0.64 -9.26 12.83
C GLU A 87 0.79 -9.24 12.30
N ARG A 88 1.71 -9.89 13.01
CA ARG A 88 3.11 -10.01 12.63
C ARG A 88 3.24 -10.75 11.30
N LYS A 89 2.53 -11.86 11.12
CA LYS A 89 2.54 -12.61 9.86
C LYS A 89 2.09 -11.72 8.70
N ALA A 90 0.96 -11.03 8.84
CA ALA A 90 0.47 -10.13 7.80
C ALA A 90 1.40 -8.94 7.54
N CYS A 91 2.01 -8.39 8.59
CA CYS A 91 3.00 -7.33 8.48
C CYS A 91 4.25 -7.80 7.72
N THR A 92 4.77 -8.98 8.04
CA THR A 92 5.95 -9.54 7.37
C THR A 92 5.66 -9.79 5.89
N SER A 93 4.50 -10.38 5.55
CA SER A 93 4.09 -10.55 4.16
C SER A 93 3.90 -9.20 3.45
N PHE A 94 3.36 -8.18 4.14
CA PHE A 94 3.26 -6.82 3.60
C PHE A 94 4.63 -6.20 3.31
N CYS A 95 5.57 -6.25 4.25
CA CYS A 95 6.92 -5.76 4.04
C CYS A 95 7.60 -6.47 2.85
N ALA A 96 7.46 -7.80 2.77
CA ALA A 96 8.00 -8.58 1.67
C ALA A 96 7.44 -8.17 0.30
N VAL A 97 6.11 -7.97 0.18
CA VAL A 97 5.51 -7.49 -1.07
C VAL A 97 5.98 -6.07 -1.42
N VAL A 98 6.11 -5.17 -0.44
CA VAL A 98 6.58 -3.82 -0.74
C VAL A 98 8.03 -3.84 -1.22
N GLU A 99 8.91 -4.61 -0.57
CA GLU A 99 10.34 -4.65 -0.92
C GLU A 99 10.62 -5.44 -2.20
N SER A 100 9.98 -6.60 -2.37
CA SER A 100 10.25 -7.54 -3.47
C SER A 100 9.36 -7.34 -4.69
N PHE A 101 8.29 -6.56 -4.59
CA PHE A 101 7.43 -6.25 -5.74
C PHE A 101 7.35 -4.75 -5.97
N LEU A 102 6.90 -3.96 -4.99
CA LEU A 102 6.52 -2.56 -5.22
C LEU A 102 7.67 -1.53 -5.17
N ASP A 103 8.89 -1.88 -4.72
CA ASP A 103 9.99 -0.90 -4.55
C ASP A 103 10.87 -0.71 -5.79
N LYS A 104 11.65 -1.73 -6.22
CA LYS A 104 12.67 -1.56 -7.28
C LYS A 104 12.66 -2.60 -8.37
N ARG A 105 12.63 -3.88 -8.01
CA ARG A 105 12.61 -4.97 -8.98
C ARG A 105 11.58 -5.97 -8.56
N LYS A 106 10.77 -6.37 -9.52
CA LYS A 106 9.84 -7.49 -9.41
C LYS A 106 10.64 -8.78 -9.18
N ALA A 107 10.56 -9.35 -7.99
CA ALA A 107 11.16 -10.65 -7.68
C ALA A 107 10.47 -11.75 -8.49
N GLU A 108 11.17 -12.84 -8.79
CA GLU A 108 10.62 -13.95 -9.57
C GLU A 108 9.42 -14.62 -8.87
N ASN A 109 9.48 -14.71 -7.53
CA ASN A 109 8.44 -15.29 -6.69
C ASN A 109 7.35 -14.30 -6.26
N TYR A 110 7.22 -13.14 -6.93
CA TYR A 110 6.23 -12.10 -6.56
C TYR A 110 4.78 -12.61 -6.49
N VAL A 111 4.40 -13.60 -7.31
CA VAL A 111 3.05 -14.20 -7.30
C VAL A 111 2.78 -14.88 -5.96
N GLU A 112 3.77 -15.62 -5.45
CA GLU A 112 3.66 -16.31 -4.16
C GLU A 112 3.55 -15.29 -3.02
N LEU A 113 4.38 -14.23 -3.04
CA LEU A 113 4.34 -13.15 -2.06
C LEU A 113 2.97 -12.43 -2.04
N VAL A 114 2.40 -12.18 -3.22
CA VAL A 114 1.06 -11.57 -3.34
C VAL A 114 -0.02 -12.52 -2.82
N ASN A 115 0.07 -13.82 -3.08
CA ASN A 115 -0.88 -14.79 -2.52
C ASN A 115 -0.75 -14.89 -0.99
N GLU A 116 0.47 -14.79 -0.46
CA GLU A 116 0.72 -14.84 0.97
C GLU A 116 0.11 -13.64 1.71
N ILE A 117 0.29 -12.41 1.20
CA ILE A 117 -0.33 -11.22 1.79
C ILE A 117 -1.86 -11.27 1.72
N LEU A 118 -2.44 -11.80 0.65
CA LEU A 118 -3.88 -11.94 0.51
C LEU A 118 -4.45 -12.95 1.52
N ASN A 119 -3.76 -14.07 1.72
CA ASN A 119 -4.15 -15.08 2.68
C ASN A 119 -4.01 -14.57 4.13
N SER A 120 -2.92 -13.86 4.45
CA SER A 120 -2.75 -13.28 5.78
C SER A 120 -3.79 -12.18 6.05
N PHE A 121 -4.08 -11.33 5.08
CA PHE A 121 -5.12 -10.31 5.19
C PHE A 121 -6.51 -10.94 5.37
N LYS A 122 -6.82 -12.01 4.64
CA LYS A 122 -8.06 -12.76 4.83
C LYS A 122 -8.16 -13.32 6.25
N SER A 123 -7.07 -13.87 6.79
CA SER A 123 -7.05 -14.40 8.17
C SER A 123 -7.21 -13.31 9.24
N LEU A 124 -6.77 -12.08 8.96
CA LEU A 124 -7.01 -10.91 9.80
C LEU A 124 -8.41 -10.31 9.66
N GLY A 125 -9.27 -10.83 8.78
CA GLY A 125 -10.59 -10.26 8.52
C GLY A 125 -10.58 -9.00 7.66
N CYS A 126 -9.51 -8.75 6.90
CA CYS A 126 -9.45 -7.66 5.94
C CYS A 126 -10.42 -7.88 4.77
N ASN A 127 -11.23 -6.87 4.45
CA ASN A 127 -12.08 -6.88 3.26
C ASN A 127 -11.30 -6.56 1.98
N MET A 128 -11.62 -7.26 0.89
CA MET A 128 -10.96 -7.06 -0.40
C MET A 128 -11.31 -5.69 -1.00
N SER A 129 -10.35 -4.77 -1.10
CA SER A 129 -10.57 -3.52 -1.82
C SER A 129 -10.44 -3.70 -3.33
N ILE A 130 -11.05 -2.81 -4.12
CA ILE A 130 -10.97 -2.86 -5.59
C ILE A 130 -9.52 -2.83 -6.10
N LYS A 131 -8.64 -2.08 -5.43
CA LYS A 131 -7.22 -1.96 -5.80
C LYS A 131 -6.46 -3.25 -5.54
N VAL A 132 -6.81 -3.97 -4.47
CA VAL A 132 -6.15 -5.23 -4.15
C VAL A 132 -6.72 -6.37 -5.02
N ARG A 133 -8.01 -6.30 -5.40
CA ARG A 133 -8.57 -7.17 -6.46
C ARG A 133 -7.89 -6.93 -7.81
N TYR A 134 -7.64 -5.68 -8.18
CA TYR A 134 -6.87 -5.34 -9.38
C TYR A 134 -5.46 -5.91 -9.30
N LEU A 135 -4.76 -5.73 -8.16
CA LEU A 135 -3.43 -6.31 -7.93
C LEU A 135 -3.44 -7.81 -8.20
N HIS A 136 -4.36 -8.57 -7.59
CA HIS A 136 -4.43 -10.03 -7.77
C HIS A 136 -4.72 -10.46 -9.22
N ASN A 137 -5.59 -9.75 -9.93
CA ASN A 137 -6.03 -10.15 -11.27
C ASN A 137 -5.13 -9.67 -12.41
N HIS A 138 -4.25 -8.70 -12.16
CA HIS A 138 -3.46 -8.02 -13.19
C HIS A 138 -1.97 -7.96 -12.83
N LEU A 139 -1.48 -8.97 -12.11
CA LEU A 139 -0.07 -9.13 -11.72
C LEU A 139 0.91 -9.14 -12.92
N ASP A 140 0.45 -9.65 -14.06
CA ASP A 140 1.16 -9.72 -15.34
C ASP A 140 1.33 -8.34 -16.01
N ARG A 141 0.44 -7.38 -15.72
CA ARG A 141 0.45 -6.05 -16.35
C ARG A 141 1.45 -5.06 -15.74
N PHE A 142 2.03 -5.41 -14.59
CA PHE A 142 3.00 -4.55 -13.92
C PHE A 142 4.37 -4.63 -14.59
N PRO A 143 5.02 -3.49 -14.89
CA PRO A 143 6.37 -3.46 -15.44
C PRO A 143 7.37 -4.05 -14.44
N GLU A 144 8.55 -4.43 -14.95
CA GLU A 144 9.59 -5.07 -14.15
C GLU A 144 10.20 -4.15 -13.07
N ASN A 145 10.24 -2.84 -13.36
CA ASN A 145 10.60 -1.80 -12.40
C ASN A 145 9.39 -0.89 -12.12
N LEU A 146 8.82 -1.03 -10.92
CA LEU A 146 7.68 -0.25 -10.47
C LEU A 146 8.06 1.11 -9.90
N ARG A 147 9.34 1.33 -9.59
CA ARG A 147 9.84 2.62 -9.11
C ARG A 147 9.73 3.70 -10.17
N ASP A 148 10.09 3.34 -11.41
CA ASP A 148 10.16 4.29 -12.53
C ASP A 148 8.76 4.72 -12.99
N THR A 149 7.74 3.92 -12.67
CA THR A 149 6.33 4.19 -12.95
C THR A 149 5.55 4.63 -11.70
N SER A 150 6.24 4.88 -10.59
CA SER A 150 5.63 5.30 -9.34
C SER A 150 5.35 6.81 -9.34
N GLU A 151 4.16 7.17 -8.84
CA GLU A 151 3.73 8.57 -8.65
C GLU A 151 4.38 9.24 -7.42
N GLU A 152 5.29 8.55 -6.71
CA GLU A 152 5.95 9.07 -5.48
C GLU A 152 6.64 10.44 -5.70
N GLN A 153 7.19 10.69 -6.90
CA GLN A 153 7.79 11.99 -7.22
C GLN A 153 6.74 13.12 -7.30
N GLY A 154 5.57 12.84 -7.90
CA GLY A 154 4.46 13.79 -7.98
C GLY A 154 3.88 14.10 -6.60
N GLU A 155 3.69 13.08 -5.76
CA GLU A 155 3.24 13.26 -4.38
C GLU A 155 4.20 14.16 -3.58
N ARG A 156 5.51 13.92 -3.70
CA ARG A 156 6.54 14.74 -3.02
C ARG A 156 6.54 16.18 -3.51
N PHE A 157 6.34 16.40 -4.81
CA PHE A 157 6.25 17.75 -5.39
C PHE A 157 5.08 18.54 -4.78
N HIS A 158 3.90 17.93 -4.66
CA HIS A 158 2.74 18.58 -4.03
C HIS A 158 2.99 18.94 -2.55
N GLN A 159 3.66 18.07 -1.79
CA GLN A 159 4.01 18.39 -0.38
C GLN A 159 5.02 19.54 -0.28
N ASN A 160 6.01 19.58 -1.18
CA ASN A 160 7.00 20.65 -1.21
C ASN A 160 6.34 22.00 -1.57
N ILE A 161 5.47 22.03 -2.58
CA ILE A 161 4.73 23.25 -2.95
C ILE A 161 3.94 23.76 -1.75
N LYS A 162 3.16 22.88 -1.10
CA LYS A 162 2.38 23.26 0.08
C LYS A 162 3.24 23.90 1.18
N THR A 163 4.40 23.29 1.45
CA THR A 163 5.34 23.81 2.47
C THR A 163 5.90 25.17 2.06
N MET A 164 6.21 25.36 0.77
CA MET A 164 6.67 26.64 0.25
C MET A 164 5.58 27.71 0.37
N GLU A 165 4.34 27.42 -0.06
CA GLU A 165 3.20 28.34 0.07
C GLU A 165 2.99 28.81 1.51
N GLU A 166 3.03 27.89 2.48
CA GLU A 166 2.90 28.22 3.92
C GLU A 166 4.06 29.09 4.45
N SER A 167 5.24 29.05 3.83
CA SER A 167 6.40 29.87 4.22
C SER A 167 6.43 31.26 3.59
N TYR A 168 5.62 31.49 2.55
CA TYR A 168 5.51 32.77 1.84
C TYR A 168 4.23 33.56 2.18
N GLN A 169 3.38 33.03 3.07
CA GLN A 169 2.23 33.71 3.66
C GLN A 169 2.57 34.28 5.03
#